data_AF-A0A2M6ZYZ1-F1
#
_entry.id   AF-A0A2M6ZYZ1-F1
#
_cell.length_a   1.000
_cell.length_b   1.000
_cell.length_c   1.000
_cell.angle_alpha   90.00
_cell.angle_beta   90.00
_cell.angle_gamma   90.00
#
_symmetry.space_group_name_H-M   'P 1'
#
loop_
_entity.id
_entity.type
_entity.pdbx_description
1 polymer ?
#
loop_
_entity_poly.entity_id
_entity_poly.type
_entity_poly.pdbx_seq_one_letter_code
_entity_poly.pdbx_strand_id
1 'polypeptide(L)'
;EAKKLGDILIVTVTPDIFIKKGPGRPRFNESERLRFVAGLECVDFVSLNNTRDASHAIKILSPDIYVKGKDVKFKSDKPEEALYREIKALKLCGGNIRFIESLPIHSTELLNEYFGVYPKETNECLDIFSKKYSLEMISSFCDKIKKMKILVIGDAIVDQYQYVTLMTKSPKSNHLVAKYL
;
A
#
# COMPACT_ATOMS: atom_id res chain seq x y z
N GLU A 1 4.88 -17.81 -14.14
CA GLU A 1 4.05 -17.58 -15.35
C GLU A 1 4.58 -16.43 -16.21
N ALA A 2 4.85 -15.25 -15.64
CA ALA A 2 5.40 -14.10 -16.38
C ALA A 2 6.65 -14.43 -17.23
N LYS A 3 7.65 -15.12 -16.66
CA LYS A 3 8.87 -15.55 -17.37
C LYS A 3 8.59 -16.41 -18.61
N LYS A 4 7.47 -17.14 -18.66
CA LYS A 4 7.13 -17.97 -19.84
C LYS A 4 6.70 -17.13 -21.05
N LEU A 5 6.47 -15.83 -20.87
CA LEU A 5 5.98 -14.94 -21.93
C LEU A 5 7.12 -14.27 -22.72
N GLY A 6 8.37 -14.38 -22.29
CA GLY A 6 9.50 -13.77 -23.00
C GLY A 6 10.85 -14.27 -22.49
N ASP A 7 11.92 -13.83 -23.14
CA ASP A 7 13.27 -14.32 -22.87
C ASP A 7 13.87 -13.73 -21.59
N ILE A 8 13.49 -12.49 -21.24
CA ILE A 8 13.99 -11.75 -20.07
C ILE A 8 12.82 -11.26 -19.24
N LEU A 9 12.84 -11.56 -17.93
CA LEU A 9 11.93 -11.07 -16.91
C LEU A 9 12.63 -10.03 -16.03
N ILE A 10 12.18 -8.79 -16.14
CA ILE A 10 12.57 -7.69 -15.27
C ILE A 10 11.44 -7.42 -14.28
N VAL A 11 11.74 -7.44 -12.99
CA VAL A 11 10.77 -7.12 -11.93
C VAL A 11 11.14 -5.77 -11.29
N THR A 12 10.19 -4.85 -11.26
CA THR A 12 10.37 -3.58 -10.55
C THR A 12 9.64 -3.59 -9.22
N VAL A 13 10.29 -3.02 -8.21
CA VAL A 13 9.79 -2.98 -6.83
C VAL A 13 9.42 -1.53 -6.48
N THR A 14 8.21 -1.30 -5.98
CA THR A 14 7.77 0.03 -5.55
C THR A 14 8.52 0.47 -4.28
N PRO A 15 9.06 1.71 -4.20
CA PRO A 15 9.68 2.25 -3.00
C PRO A 15 8.77 2.33 -1.78
N ASP A 16 9.38 2.27 -0.59
CA ASP A 16 8.66 2.30 0.69
C ASP A 16 7.84 3.60 0.86
N ILE A 17 8.39 4.73 0.42
CA ILE A 17 7.73 6.05 0.46
C ILE A 17 6.37 6.10 -0.26
N PHE A 18 6.16 5.23 -1.25
CA PHE A 18 4.90 5.17 -2.01
C PHE A 18 3.93 4.11 -1.47
N ILE A 19 4.31 3.32 -0.47
CA ILE A 19 3.47 2.28 0.13
C ILE A 19 2.66 2.89 1.29
N LYS A 20 1.37 3.11 1.05
CA LYS A 20 0.43 3.66 2.03
C LYS A 20 -0.61 2.60 2.42
N LYS A 21 -0.19 1.60 3.19
CA LYS A 21 -1.05 0.47 3.64
C LYS A 21 -1.36 0.49 5.14
N GLY A 22 -1.09 1.61 5.81
CA GLY A 22 -1.33 1.78 7.24
C GLY A 22 -0.11 1.49 8.11
N PRO A 23 -0.27 1.60 9.44
CA PRO A 23 0.82 1.44 10.40
C PRO A 23 1.54 0.09 10.26
N GLY A 24 2.87 0.10 10.44
CA GLY A 24 3.68 -1.11 10.33
C GLY A 24 3.80 -1.69 8.92
N ARG A 25 3.41 -0.93 7.88
CA ARG A 25 3.53 -1.34 6.47
C ARG A 25 4.40 -0.32 5.69
N PRO A 26 5.26 -0.79 4.76
CA PRO A 26 5.53 -2.19 4.46
C PRO A 26 6.29 -2.88 5.61
N ARG A 27 6.00 -4.18 5.83
CA ARG A 27 6.65 -4.94 6.91
C ARG A 27 8.12 -5.20 6.59
N PHE A 28 8.40 -5.48 5.32
CA PHE A 28 9.74 -5.64 4.77
C PHE A 28 10.07 -4.40 3.96
N ASN A 29 11.21 -3.78 4.25
CA ASN A 29 11.64 -2.57 3.56
C ASN A 29 12.00 -2.86 2.10
N GLU A 30 12.20 -1.82 1.30
CA GLU A 30 12.48 -1.95 -0.12
C GLU A 30 13.74 -2.76 -0.43
N SER A 31 14.79 -2.66 0.40
CA SER A 31 16.02 -3.45 0.24
C SER A 31 15.78 -4.95 0.44
N GLU A 32 15.03 -5.31 1.47
CA GLU A 32 14.66 -6.71 1.75
C GLU A 32 13.79 -7.27 0.62
N ARG A 33 12.79 -6.50 0.18
CA ARG A 33 11.89 -6.89 -0.92
C ARG A 33 12.66 -7.09 -2.23
N LEU A 34 13.61 -6.21 -2.56
CA LEU A 34 14.49 -6.38 -3.72
C LEU A 34 15.28 -7.69 -3.64
N ARG A 35 15.89 -7.99 -2.49
CA ARG A 35 16.65 -9.24 -2.29
C ARG A 35 15.77 -10.48 -2.45
N PHE A 36 14.57 -10.48 -1.88
CA PHE A 36 13.65 -11.61 -2.01
C PHE A 36 13.27 -11.88 -3.46
N VAL A 37 12.97 -10.82 -4.23
CA VAL A 37 12.64 -10.97 -5.65
C VAL A 37 13.86 -11.40 -6.47
N ALA A 38 15.04 -10.87 -6.16
CA ALA A 38 16.28 -11.21 -6.86
C ALA A 38 16.72 -12.66 -6.62
N GLY A 39 16.30 -13.28 -5.51
CA GLY A 39 16.54 -14.69 -5.23
C GLY A 39 15.64 -15.67 -5.98
N LEU A 40 14.66 -15.18 -6.76
CA LEU A 40 13.77 -16.05 -7.53
C LEU A 40 14.44 -16.51 -8.82
N GLU A 41 14.54 -17.82 -9.02
CA GLU A 41 15.18 -18.44 -10.19
C GLU A 41 14.66 -17.91 -11.53
N CYS A 42 13.37 -17.56 -11.61
CA CYS A 42 12.75 -17.10 -12.84
C CYS A 42 12.96 -15.62 -13.17
N VAL A 43 13.64 -14.85 -12.31
CA VAL A 43 13.83 -13.40 -12.45
C VAL A 43 15.26 -13.11 -12.90
N ASP A 44 15.41 -12.44 -14.05
CA ASP A 44 16.74 -12.11 -14.59
C ASP A 44 17.28 -10.80 -14.03
N PHE A 45 16.41 -9.79 -13.85
CA PHE A 45 16.78 -8.50 -13.31
C PHE A 45 15.74 -7.97 -12.33
N VAL A 46 16.23 -7.29 -11.30
CA VAL A 46 15.39 -6.60 -10.33
C VAL A 46 15.85 -5.15 -10.21
N SER A 47 14.91 -4.23 -10.15
CA SER A 47 15.21 -2.82 -9.95
C SER A 47 14.21 -2.15 -9.02
N LEU A 48 14.67 -1.16 -8.27
CA LEU A 48 13.80 -0.28 -7.51
C LEU A 48 13.19 0.75 -8.47
N ASN A 49 11.87 0.90 -8.42
CA ASN A 49 11.19 1.92 -9.20
C ASN A 49 11.41 3.32 -8.59
N ASN A 50 11.24 4.39 -9.36
CA ASN A 50 11.34 5.77 -8.85
C ASN A 50 9.97 6.43 -8.64
N THR A 51 8.89 5.75 -9.03
CA THR A 51 7.53 6.27 -8.99
C THR A 51 6.58 5.31 -8.28
N ARG A 52 5.42 5.83 -7.89
CA ARG A 52 4.34 5.05 -7.27
C ARG A 52 3.79 3.96 -8.19
N ASP A 53 3.70 4.25 -9.50
CA ASP A 53 3.22 3.31 -10.52
C ASP A 53 4.35 2.90 -11.47
N ALA A 54 4.13 1.88 -12.29
CA ALA A 54 5.17 1.34 -13.17
C ALA A 54 5.41 2.18 -14.45
N SER A 55 4.70 3.30 -14.64
CA SER A 55 4.73 4.05 -15.90
C SER A 55 6.11 4.59 -16.27
N HIS A 56 6.92 5.00 -15.28
CA HIS A 56 8.29 5.45 -15.50
C HIS A 56 9.21 4.31 -15.92
N ALA A 57 9.15 3.18 -15.23
CA ALA A 57 9.92 1.99 -15.57
C ALA A 57 9.58 1.48 -16.98
N ILE A 58 8.29 1.47 -17.35
CA ILE A 58 7.83 1.09 -18.69
C ILE A 58 8.47 1.98 -19.77
N LYS A 59 8.55 3.30 -19.55
CA LYS A 59 9.16 4.23 -20.52
C LYS A 59 10.66 4.00 -20.71
N ILE A 60 11.38 3.72 -19.63
CA ILE A 60 12.83 3.51 -19.68
C ILE A 60 13.15 2.15 -20.30
N LEU A 61 12.47 1.10 -19.83
CA LEU A 61 12.74 -0.28 -20.25
C LEU A 61 12.13 -0.61 -21.61
N SER A 62 11.05 0.09 -22.00
CA SER A 62 10.27 -0.17 -23.23
C SER A 62 10.00 -1.66 -23.46
N PRO A 63 9.34 -2.36 -22.52
CA PRO A 63 9.16 -3.81 -22.60
C PRO A 63 8.15 -4.19 -23.70
N ASP A 64 8.40 -5.31 -24.38
CA ASP A 64 7.45 -5.91 -25.33
C ASP A 64 6.17 -6.36 -24.63
N ILE A 65 6.30 -6.84 -23.38
CA ILE A 65 5.20 -7.37 -22.58
C ILE A 65 5.26 -6.81 -21.16
N TYR A 66 4.18 -6.17 -20.72
CA TYR A 66 3.97 -5.78 -19.33
C TYR A 66 2.95 -6.70 -18.67
N VAL A 67 3.34 -7.32 -17.56
CA VAL A 67 2.55 -8.34 -16.88
C VAL A 67 1.94 -7.79 -15.58
N LYS A 68 0.64 -8.03 -15.36
CA LYS A 68 -0.02 -7.81 -14.07
C LYS A 68 -0.86 -9.03 -13.65
N GLY A 69 -1.04 -9.21 -12.35
CA GLY A 69 -2.03 -10.17 -11.83
C GLY A 69 -3.47 -9.70 -12.08
N LYS A 70 -4.40 -10.64 -12.29
CA LYS A 70 -5.84 -10.37 -12.42
C LYS A 70 -6.47 -9.80 -11.13
N ASP A 71 -5.78 -9.87 -10.00
CA ASP A 71 -6.21 -9.32 -8.70
C ASP A 71 -6.29 -7.78 -8.65
N VAL A 72 -5.90 -7.10 -9.73
CA VAL A 72 -6.26 -5.69 -9.93
C VAL A 72 -7.77 -5.64 -10.20
N LYS A 73 -8.53 -5.63 -9.11
CA LYS A 73 -9.95 -5.30 -9.14
C LYS A 73 -10.07 -3.96 -9.87
N PHE A 74 -10.65 -3.98 -11.07
CA PHE A 74 -11.41 -2.85 -11.56
C PHE A 74 -12.50 -2.60 -10.50
N LYS A 75 -12.17 -1.82 -9.45
CA LYS A 75 -13.12 -1.51 -8.36
C LYS A 75 -14.31 -0.68 -8.85
N SER A 76 -14.30 -0.31 -10.13
CA SER A 76 -15.36 0.34 -10.89
C SER A 76 -15.05 0.14 -12.37
N ASP A 77 -16.00 0.40 -13.28
CA ASP A 77 -15.85 0.39 -14.75
C ASP A 77 -14.75 1.34 -15.30
N LYS A 78 -13.96 1.96 -14.42
CA LYS A 78 -12.79 2.77 -14.73
C LYS A 78 -11.53 2.12 -14.17
N PRO A 79 -10.49 1.90 -14.98
CA PRO A 79 -9.18 1.52 -14.45
C PRO A 79 -8.70 2.57 -13.46
N GLU A 80 -8.04 2.15 -12.38
CA GLU A 80 -7.34 3.07 -11.47
C GLU A 80 -6.42 3.98 -12.30
N GLU A 81 -6.34 5.28 -11.95
CA GLU A 81 -5.55 6.26 -12.71
C GLU A 81 -4.11 5.81 -12.96
N ALA A 82 -3.53 5.06 -12.01
CA ALA A 82 -2.21 4.45 -12.12
C ALA A 82 -2.13 3.45 -13.30
N LEU A 83 -3.10 2.54 -13.42
CA LEU A 83 -3.16 1.57 -14.51
C LEU A 83 -3.35 2.26 -15.86
N TYR A 84 -4.15 3.32 -15.91
CA TYR A 84 -4.29 4.12 -17.13
C TYR A 84 -2.95 4.74 -17.57
N ARG A 85 -2.17 5.29 -16.62
CA ARG A 85 -0.83 5.83 -16.91
C ARG A 85 0.14 4.75 -17.39
N GLU A 86 0.10 3.56 -16.79
CA GLU A 86 0.91 2.40 -17.19
C GLU A 86 0.58 1.94 -18.61
N ILE A 87 -0.71 1.74 -18.93
CA ILE A 87 -1.16 1.33 -20.27
C ILE A 87 -0.80 2.40 -21.31
N LYS A 88 -0.97 3.69 -20.97
CA LYS A 88 -0.59 4.79 -21.86
C LYS A 88 0.91 4.81 -22.14
N ALA A 89 1.74 4.62 -21.11
CA ALA A 89 3.19 4.51 -21.27
C ALA A 89 3.57 3.32 -22.16
N LEU A 90 2.94 2.17 -21.95
CA LEU A 90 3.22 0.95 -22.70
C LEU A 90 2.87 1.09 -24.18
N LYS A 91 1.72 1.71 -24.49
CA LYS A 91 1.30 1.99 -25.87
C LYS A 91 2.28 2.88 -26.62
N LEU A 92 2.90 3.86 -25.95
CA LEU A 92 3.91 4.73 -26.56
C LEU A 92 5.20 3.98 -26.91
N CYS A 93 5.51 2.91 -26.16
CA CYS A 93 6.66 2.04 -26.41
C CYS A 93 6.34 0.85 -27.35
N GLY A 94 5.09 0.68 -27.80
CA GLY A 94 4.65 -0.42 -28.67
C GLY A 94 4.45 -1.77 -27.95
N GLY A 95 4.51 -1.81 -26.63
CA GLY A 95 4.36 -3.04 -25.84
C GLY A 95 2.91 -3.47 -25.61
N ASN A 96 2.73 -4.70 -25.13
CA ASN A 96 1.42 -5.32 -24.87
C ASN A 96 1.23 -5.65 -23.39
N ILE A 97 0.03 -5.39 -22.84
CA ILE A 97 -0.29 -5.77 -21.47
C ILE A 97 -0.84 -7.20 -21.42
N ARG A 98 -0.40 -8.00 -20.44
CA ARG A 98 -0.90 -9.36 -20.19
C ARG A 98 -1.32 -9.49 -18.72
N PHE A 99 -2.55 -9.98 -18.52
CA PHE A 99 -3.06 -10.30 -17.19
C PHE A 99 -2.93 -11.79 -16.92
N ILE A 100 -2.38 -12.16 -15.76
CA ILE A 100 -2.19 -13.55 -15.34
C ILE A 100 -3.07 -13.85 -14.13
N GLU A 101 -3.64 -15.05 -14.11
CA GLU A 101 -4.53 -15.53 -13.06
C GLU A 101 -3.70 -16.07 -11.90
N SER A 102 -3.48 -15.25 -10.88
CA SER A 102 -2.81 -15.66 -9.66
C SER A 102 -3.80 -16.23 -8.66
N LEU A 103 -3.39 -17.27 -7.92
CA LEU A 103 -4.09 -17.65 -6.69
C LEU A 103 -4.01 -16.46 -5.71
N PRO A 104 -5.14 -16.06 -5.08
CA PRO A 104 -5.19 -14.85 -4.28
C PRO A 104 -4.60 -15.11 -2.90
N ILE A 105 -3.28 -15.28 -2.81
CA ILE A 105 -2.58 -15.23 -1.52
C ILE A 105 -2.17 -13.78 -1.31
N HIS A 106 -2.92 -13.07 -0.48
CA HIS A 106 -2.63 -11.66 -0.19
C HIS A 106 -1.69 -11.54 1.01
N SER A 107 -0.56 -10.85 0.79
CA SER A 107 0.37 -10.52 1.89
C SER A 107 -0.28 -9.73 3.01
N THR A 108 -1.37 -9.01 2.74
CA THR A 108 -2.16 -8.34 3.80
C THR A 108 -2.78 -9.35 4.75
N GLU A 109 -3.34 -10.45 4.24
CA GLU A 109 -4.03 -11.48 5.01
C GLU A 109 -3.06 -12.21 5.93
N LEU A 110 -1.96 -12.74 5.38
CA LEU A 110 -0.89 -13.37 6.16
C LEU A 110 -0.32 -12.43 7.24
N LEU A 111 -0.08 -11.18 6.88
CA LEU A 111 0.48 -10.23 7.83
C LEU A 111 -0.54 -9.80 8.91
N ASN A 112 -1.84 -9.85 8.64
CA ASN A 112 -2.85 -9.58 9.68
C ASN A 112 -3.01 -10.78 10.62
N GLU A 113 -2.94 -12.01 10.10
CA GLU A 113 -3.04 -13.24 10.89
C GLU A 113 -1.84 -13.41 11.85
N TYR A 114 -0.62 -13.25 11.34
CA TYR A 114 0.60 -13.54 12.12
C TYR A 114 1.28 -12.30 12.72
N PHE A 115 1.02 -11.11 12.18
CA PHE A 115 1.71 -9.87 12.54
C PHE A 115 0.75 -8.70 12.77
N GLY A 116 -0.47 -8.98 13.23
CA GLY A 116 -1.47 -7.97 13.57
C GLY A 116 -0.89 -6.88 14.47
N VAL A 117 -1.05 -5.63 14.06
CA VAL A 117 -0.54 -4.46 14.80
C VAL A 117 -1.46 -4.09 15.97
N TYR A 118 -2.72 -4.52 15.89
CA TYR A 118 -3.75 -4.16 16.85
C TYR A 118 -4.04 -5.30 17.83
N PRO A 119 -4.38 -4.98 19.09
CA PRO A 119 -4.93 -5.95 20.05
C PRO A 119 -6.19 -6.64 19.53
N LYS A 120 -6.51 -7.81 20.09
CA LYS A 120 -7.66 -8.63 19.67
C LYS A 120 -8.97 -7.85 19.78
N GLU A 121 -9.16 -7.11 20.86
CA GLU A 121 -10.36 -6.31 21.13
C GLU A 121 -10.54 -5.20 20.09
N THR A 122 -9.45 -4.62 19.60
CA THR A 122 -9.48 -3.60 18.55
C THR A 122 -9.88 -4.22 17.21
N ASN A 123 -9.34 -5.38 16.86
CA ASN A 123 -9.72 -6.08 15.62
C ASN A 123 -11.21 -6.48 15.65
N GLU A 124 -11.70 -7.01 16.77
CA GLU A 124 -13.14 -7.34 16.93
C GLU A 124 -14.02 -6.11 16.75
N CYS A 125 -13.63 -4.97 17.32
CA CYS A 125 -14.34 -3.71 17.13
C CYS A 125 -14.34 -3.26 15.66
N LEU A 126 -13.19 -3.33 14.98
CA LEU A 126 -13.05 -2.97 13.56
C LEU A 126 -13.88 -3.89 12.65
N ASP A 127 -13.97 -5.18 12.97
CA ASP A 127 -14.80 -6.15 12.26
C ASP A 127 -16.29 -5.84 12.38
N ILE A 128 -16.75 -5.49 13.58
CA ILE A 128 -18.14 -5.05 13.79
C ILE A 128 -18.39 -3.73 13.05
N PHE A 129 -17.45 -2.80 13.13
CA PHE A 129 -17.57 -1.48 12.51
C PHE A 129 -17.66 -1.58 10.97
N SER A 130 -16.78 -2.38 10.35
CA SER A 130 -16.74 -2.56 8.90
C SER A 130 -18.00 -3.23 8.34
N LYS A 131 -18.67 -4.08 9.14
CA LYS A 131 -19.98 -4.65 8.79
C LYS A 131 -21.12 -3.64 8.88
N LYS A 132 -20.99 -2.64 9.76
CA LYS A 132 -22.03 -1.65 10.03
C LYS A 132 -21.95 -0.43 9.11
N TYR A 133 -20.75 -0.01 8.71
CA TYR A 133 -20.54 1.23 7.96
C TYR A 133 -19.76 0.98 6.67
N SER A 134 -20.33 1.43 5.54
CA SER A 134 -19.63 1.43 4.25
C SER A 134 -18.80 2.69 4.06
N LEU A 135 -17.85 2.63 3.13
CA LEU A 135 -16.97 3.76 2.79
C LEU A 135 -17.76 4.94 2.23
N GLU A 136 -18.80 4.67 1.44
CA GLU A 136 -19.72 5.67 0.88
C GLU A 136 -20.52 6.36 2.00
N MET A 137 -20.99 5.58 2.98
CA MET A 137 -21.70 6.13 4.13
C MET A 137 -20.81 7.06 4.95
N ILE A 138 -19.59 6.62 5.28
CA ILE A 138 -18.60 7.44 6.00
C ILE A 138 -18.28 8.71 5.22
N SER A 139 -18.04 8.60 3.92
CA SER A 139 -17.76 9.75 3.05
C SER A 139 -18.93 10.75 3.05
N SER A 140 -20.18 10.25 3.03
CA SER A 140 -21.37 11.10 3.08
C SER A 140 -21.46 11.92 4.38
N PHE A 141 -20.99 11.37 5.52
CA PHE A 141 -20.93 12.13 6.77
C PHE A 141 -19.88 13.23 6.70
N CYS A 142 -18.69 12.93 6.16
CA CYS A 142 -17.64 13.94 5.94
C CYS A 142 -18.14 15.07 5.03
N ASP A 143 -18.85 14.75 3.95
CA ASP A 143 -19.40 15.76 3.03
C ASP A 143 -20.48 16.64 3.68
N LYS A 144 -21.31 16.05 4.56
CA LYS A 144 -22.30 16.82 5.35
C LYS A 144 -21.60 17.77 6.31
N ILE A 145 -20.61 17.29 7.07
CA ILE A 145 -19.85 18.10 8.04
C ILE A 145 -19.12 19.24 7.32
N LYS A 146 -18.51 18.96 6.16
CA LYS A 146 -17.80 19.97 5.35
C LYS A 146 -18.67 21.17 4.96
N LYS A 147 -19.99 20.99 4.86
CA LYS A 147 -20.95 22.07 4.52
C LYS A 147 -21.43 22.85 5.74
N MET A 148 -21.19 22.36 6.95
CA MET A 148 -21.66 23.00 8.17
C MET A 148 -20.77 24.20 8.53
N LYS A 149 -21.40 25.32 8.89
CA LYS A 149 -20.72 26.46 9.52
C LYS A 149 -20.88 26.31 11.03
N ILE A 150 -19.84 25.85 11.70
CA ILE A 150 -19.85 25.58 13.14
C ILE A 150 -19.32 26.81 13.86
N LEU A 151 -20.15 27.42 14.72
CA LEU A 151 -19.72 28.45 15.68
C LEU A 151 -19.39 27.75 17.01
N VAL A 152 -18.12 27.80 17.42
CA VAL A 152 -17.68 27.29 18.72
C VAL A 152 -17.70 28.46 19.71
N ILE A 153 -18.46 28.33 20.80
CA ILE A 153 -18.50 29.32 21.88
C ILE A 153 -17.82 28.71 23.11
N GLY A 154 -16.74 29.34 23.56
CA GLY A 154 -15.88 28.85 24.64
C GLY A 154 -14.50 28.45 24.14
N ASP A 155 -13.69 27.86 25.03
CA ASP A 155 -12.35 27.41 24.70
C ASP A 155 -12.40 26.06 23.97
N ALA A 156 -11.75 25.99 22.81
CA ALA A 156 -11.61 24.76 22.06
C ALA A 156 -10.47 23.91 22.67
N ILE A 157 -10.82 22.78 23.27
CA ILE A 157 -9.84 21.78 23.70
C ILE A 157 -9.64 20.80 22.54
N VAL A 158 -8.41 20.72 22.03
CA VAL A 158 -8.04 19.79 20.97
C VAL A 158 -7.17 18.69 21.57
N ASP A 159 -7.76 17.52 21.79
CA ASP A 159 -7.02 16.33 22.21
C ASP A 159 -6.38 15.66 21.00
N GLN A 160 -5.04 15.58 21.00
CA GLN A 160 -4.29 14.87 19.98
C GLN A 160 -3.80 13.53 20.51
N TYR A 161 -4.34 12.44 19.96
CA TYR A 161 -3.77 11.10 20.19
C TYR A 161 -2.51 10.92 19.35
N GLN A 162 -1.38 10.65 20.01
CA GLN A 162 -0.11 10.33 19.37
C GLN A 162 0.31 8.92 19.74
N TYR A 163 0.53 8.08 18.73
CA TYR A 163 1.13 6.77 18.93
C TYR A 163 2.64 6.95 19.12
N VAL A 164 3.16 6.40 20.21
CA VAL A 164 4.56 6.55 20.59
C VAL A 164 5.14 5.20 20.96
N THR A 165 6.43 5.01 20.69
CA THR A 165 7.20 3.89 21.23
C THR A 165 7.85 4.33 22.53
N LEU A 166 7.57 3.63 23.63
CA LEU A 166 8.23 3.88 24.91
C LEU A 166 9.72 3.55 24.80
N MET A 167 10.55 4.51 25.17
CA MET A 167 11.98 4.28 25.33
C MET A 167 12.28 3.78 26.75
N THR A 168 13.49 3.25 26.94
CA THR A 168 13.96 2.80 28.25
C THR A 168 13.85 3.92 29.29
N LYS A 169 13.26 3.58 30.44
CA LYS A 169 13.14 4.48 31.57
C LYS A 169 14.51 4.69 32.20
N SER A 170 14.91 5.94 32.39
CA SER A 170 16.12 6.24 33.16
C SER A 170 15.91 5.82 34.62
N PRO A 171 16.87 5.12 35.26
CA PRO A 171 16.76 4.77 36.67
C PRO A 171 16.76 6.00 37.60
N LYS A 172 17.12 7.19 37.09
CA LYS A 172 17.18 8.45 37.86
C LYS A 172 16.00 9.40 37.63
N SER A 173 15.01 9.03 36.81
CA SER A 173 13.84 9.88 36.60
C SER A 173 12.54 9.08 36.54
N ASN A 174 11.45 9.70 36.98
CA ASN A 174 10.11 9.12 36.92
C ASN A 174 9.39 9.40 35.59
N HIS A 175 10.04 10.09 34.66
CA HIS A 175 9.47 10.39 33.36
C HIS A 175 9.69 9.23 32.38
N LEU A 176 8.62 8.84 31.68
CA LEU A 176 8.71 7.95 30.54
C LEU A 176 9.04 8.78 29.31
N VAL A 177 10.16 8.49 28.68
CA VAL A 177 10.52 9.09 27.39
C VAL A 177 9.89 8.24 26.31
N ALA A 178 9.18 8.88 25.38
CA ALA A 178 8.56 8.19 24.27
C ALA A 178 9.00 8.83 22.95
N LYS A 179 9.31 7.99 21.97
CA LYS A 179 9.65 8.41 20.62
C LYS A 179 8.38 8.38 19.77
N TYR A 180 8.10 9.48 19.10
CA TYR A 180 7.01 9.55 18.12
C TYR A 180 7.23 8.50 17.03
N LEU A 181 6.16 7.75 16.70
CA LEU A 181 6.17 6.72 15.65
C LEU A 181 6.04 7.32 14.24
#